data_AF-A0A8T6VW87-F1
#
_entry.id   AF-A0A8T6VW87-F1
#
_cell.length_a   1.000
_cell.length_b   1.000
_cell.length_c   1.000
_cell.angle_alpha   90.00
_cell.angle_beta   90.00
_cell.angle_gamma   90.00
#
_symmetry.space_group_name_H-M   'P 1'
#
loop_
_entity.id
_entity.type
_entity.pdbx_description
1 polymer ?
#
loop_
_entity_poly.entity_id
_entity_poly.type
_entity_poly.pdbx_seq_one_letter_code
_entity_poly.pdbx_strand_id
1 'polypeptide(L)'
;MVLAVQRESFKSTLQHGAVPMWYAIRRHVVDSLDTRVALVHHKEQMASKNIQRIERKALADPWFRRVWPEFCPAEGVKDFGTKFEFDWANRELTSASEPSVEAFGMTSTKTGSHYDLMVFSDATTDEHRKSRLVRQDAVDRFEALITMRDT
;
A
#
# COMPACT_ATOMS: atom_id res chain seq x y z
N MET A 1 10.16 9.93 3.63
CA MET A 1 9.45 11.16 4.05
C MET A 1 8.51 10.82 5.20
N VAL A 2 8.58 11.53 6.33
CA VAL A 2 7.71 11.31 7.50
C VAL A 2 6.70 12.46 7.58
N LEU A 3 5.40 12.14 7.60
CA LEU A 3 4.31 13.11 7.68
C LEU A 3 3.54 12.91 9.00
N ALA A 4 3.68 13.87 9.92
CA ALA A 4 2.89 13.91 11.16
C ALA A 4 1.65 14.79 10.92
N VAL A 5 0.46 14.18 10.95
CA VAL A 5 -0.82 14.87 10.69
C VAL A 5 -1.79 14.60 11.85
N GLN A 6 -2.61 15.59 12.21
CA GLN A 6 -3.64 15.46 13.25
C GLN A 6 -4.62 14.29 13.00
N ARG A 7 -5.21 13.75 14.07
CA ARG A 7 -6.29 12.74 14.00
C ARG A 7 -7.48 13.32 13.21
N GLU A 8 -8.19 12.46 12.47
CA GLU A 8 -9.34 12.81 11.60
C GLU A 8 -9.04 13.71 10.39
N SER A 9 -7.78 13.76 9.96
CA SER A 9 -7.40 14.38 8.70
C SER A 9 -7.64 13.46 7.49
N PHE A 10 -7.61 14.04 6.27
CA PHE A 10 -7.60 13.31 4.99
C PHE A 10 -6.34 12.44 4.78
N LYS A 11 -5.51 12.24 5.82
CA LYS A 11 -4.26 11.50 5.76
C LYS A 11 -4.43 10.11 5.14
N SER A 12 -5.48 9.38 5.51
CA SER A 12 -5.64 8.00 5.02
C SER A 12 -5.99 7.96 3.53
N THR A 13 -6.80 8.90 3.07
CA THR A 13 -7.16 9.01 1.64
C THR A 13 -5.95 9.44 0.82
N LEU A 14 -5.16 10.38 1.32
CA LEU A 14 -3.97 10.88 0.63
C LEU A 14 -2.83 9.84 0.64
N GLN A 15 -2.41 9.40 1.83
CA GLN A 15 -1.25 8.53 2.01
C GLN A 15 -1.48 7.12 1.47
N HIS A 16 -2.67 6.54 1.67
CA HIS A 16 -2.92 5.16 1.28
C HIS A 16 -3.77 5.01 0.03
N GLY A 17 -4.49 6.05 -0.40
CA GLY A 17 -5.23 6.04 -1.65
C GLY A 17 -4.42 6.71 -2.76
N ALA A 18 -4.26 8.03 -2.65
CA ALA A 18 -3.71 8.85 -3.73
C ALA A 18 -2.23 8.56 -4.03
N VAL A 19 -1.38 8.45 -3.01
CA VAL A 19 0.07 8.26 -3.21
C VAL A 19 0.40 6.93 -3.90
N PRO A 20 -0.11 5.76 -3.46
CA PRO A 20 0.10 4.49 -4.16
C PRO A 20 -0.35 4.51 -5.61
N MET A 21 -1.56 5.01 -5.87
CA MET A 21 -2.11 5.10 -7.23
C MET A 21 -1.28 6.04 -8.11
N TRP A 22 -0.95 7.23 -7.61
CA TRP A 22 -0.13 8.18 -8.34
C TRP A 22 1.24 7.59 -8.69
N TYR A 23 1.85 6.86 -7.75
CA TYR A 23 3.15 6.25 -7.98
C TYR A 23 3.07 5.14 -9.04
N ALA A 24 2.06 4.27 -8.97
CA ALA A 24 1.82 3.22 -9.96
C ALA A 24 1.56 3.80 -11.37
N ILE A 25 0.69 4.81 -11.46
CA ILE A 25 0.39 5.51 -12.72
C ILE A 25 1.65 6.16 -13.28
N ARG A 26 2.40 6.89 -12.45
CA ARG A 26 3.61 7.59 -12.87
C ARG A 26 4.68 6.62 -13.38
N ARG A 27 4.90 5.51 -12.70
CA ARG A 27 5.86 4.47 -13.12
C ARG A 27 5.45 3.80 -14.43
N HIS A 28 4.17 3.44 -14.56
CA HIS A 28 3.68 2.83 -15.79
C HIS A 28 3.75 3.79 -16.99
N VAL A 29 3.27 5.02 -16.81
CA VAL A 29 3.20 6.01 -17.91
C VAL A 29 4.58 6.52 -18.33
N VAL A 30 5.49 6.73 -17.37
CA VAL A 30 6.81 7.33 -17.66
C VAL A 30 7.86 6.26 -18.00
N ASP A 31 7.89 5.17 -17.24
CA ASP A 31 8.96 4.18 -17.33
C ASP A 31 8.50 2.89 -18.04
N SER A 32 7.20 2.72 -18.32
CA SER A 32 6.62 1.46 -18.83
C SER A 32 6.96 0.26 -17.93
N LEU A 33 7.01 0.50 -16.61
CA LEU A 33 7.34 -0.50 -15.62
C LEU A 33 6.16 -0.80 -14.71
N ASP A 34 6.01 -2.08 -14.38
CA ASP A 34 5.18 -2.52 -13.27
C ASP A 34 5.69 -1.94 -11.95
N THR A 35 4.79 -1.84 -10.98
CA THR A 35 5.09 -1.26 -9.67
C THR A 35 4.62 -2.16 -8.56
N ARG A 36 5.46 -2.35 -7.55
CA ARG A 36 5.16 -3.08 -6.33
C ARG A 36 5.04 -2.11 -5.16
N VAL A 37 3.85 -2.04 -4.57
CA VAL A 37 3.54 -1.16 -3.43
C VAL A 37 3.17 -1.99 -2.20
N ALA A 38 3.87 -1.77 -1.10
CA ALA A 38 3.48 -2.29 0.21
C ALA A 38 2.73 -1.23 1.02
N LEU A 39 1.56 -1.60 1.54
CA LEU A 39 0.82 -0.86 2.56
C LEU A 39 1.04 -1.53 3.91
N VAL A 40 1.89 -0.91 4.74
CA VAL A 40 2.25 -1.46 6.04
C VAL A 40 1.47 -0.73 7.11
N HIS A 41 0.86 -1.48 8.03
CA HIS A 41 0.21 -0.90 9.20
C HIS A 41 0.57 -1.70 10.45
N HIS A 42 0.59 -1.07 11.62
CA HIS A 42 0.65 -1.82 12.88
C HIS A 42 -0.41 -2.93 13.00
N LYS A 43 -1.63 -2.73 12.46
CA LYS A 43 -2.71 -3.73 12.47
C LYS A 43 -3.01 -4.14 11.04
N GLU A 44 -2.77 -5.40 10.72
CA GLU A 44 -2.97 -5.96 9.37
C GLU A 44 -4.39 -5.72 8.83
N GLN A 45 -5.42 -5.84 9.68
CA GLN A 45 -6.81 -5.53 9.31
C GLN A 45 -7.04 -4.08 8.88
N MET A 46 -6.21 -3.14 9.35
CA MET A 46 -6.27 -1.75 8.92
C MET A 46 -5.51 -1.55 7.61
N ALA A 47 -4.43 -2.29 7.39
CA ALA A 47 -3.74 -2.33 6.10
C ALA A 47 -4.68 -2.86 5.00
N SER A 48 -5.44 -3.94 5.25
CA SER A 48 -6.41 -4.47 4.27
C SER A 48 -7.49 -3.46 3.90
N LYS A 49 -7.96 -2.65 4.85
CA LYS A 49 -8.95 -1.60 4.58
C LYS A 49 -8.40 -0.53 3.64
N ASN A 50 -7.10 -0.28 3.67
CA ASN A 50 -6.46 0.67 2.77
C ASN A 50 -6.39 0.11 1.34
N ILE A 51 -6.05 -1.16 1.17
CA ILE A 51 -6.14 -1.83 -0.14
C ILE A 51 -7.53 -1.73 -0.73
N GLN A 52 -8.56 -2.07 0.03
CA GLN A 52 -9.95 -2.04 -0.46
C GLN A 52 -10.40 -0.64 -0.89
N ARG A 53 -9.81 0.43 -0.34
CA ARG A 53 -10.09 1.81 -0.78
C ARG A 53 -9.51 2.09 -2.16
N ILE A 54 -8.32 1.56 -2.44
CA ILE A 54 -7.68 1.67 -3.76
C ILE A 54 -8.48 0.85 -4.78
N GLU A 55 -8.81 -0.40 -4.46
CA GLU A 55 -9.60 -1.28 -5.33
C GLU A 55 -10.95 -0.64 -5.68
N ARG A 56 -11.67 -0.09 -4.70
CA ARG A 56 -12.95 0.58 -4.94
C ARG A 56 -12.83 1.78 -5.88
N LYS A 57 -11.70 2.49 -5.88
CA LYS A 57 -11.47 3.58 -6.83
C LYS A 57 -11.32 3.03 -8.25
N ALA A 58 -10.51 1.99 -8.45
CA ALA A 58 -10.37 1.34 -9.75
C ALA A 58 -11.69 0.71 -10.24
N LEU A 59 -12.49 0.14 -9.33
CA LEU A 59 -13.76 -0.50 -9.65
C LEU A 59 -14.85 0.51 -10.00
N ALA A 60 -15.06 1.52 -9.15
CA ALA A 60 -16.31 2.29 -9.13
C ALA A 60 -16.18 3.79 -9.41
N ASP A 61 -14.97 4.38 -9.42
CA ASP A 61 -14.80 5.82 -9.67
C ASP A 61 -14.89 6.10 -11.18
N PRO A 62 -15.97 6.77 -11.66
CA PRO A 62 -16.18 6.97 -13.11
C PRO A 62 -15.11 7.85 -13.74
N TRP A 63 -14.54 8.78 -12.96
CA TRP A 63 -13.49 9.65 -13.46
C TRP A 63 -12.18 8.88 -13.59
N PHE A 64 -11.84 8.05 -12.59
CA PHE A 64 -10.66 7.20 -12.65
C PHE A 64 -10.73 6.24 -13.86
N ARG A 65 -11.87 5.56 -14.05
CA ARG A 65 -12.09 4.66 -15.21
C ARG A 65 -12.04 5.39 -16.55
N ARG A 66 -12.45 6.66 -16.60
CA ARG A 66 -12.38 7.48 -17.81
C ARG A 66 -10.95 7.90 -18.16
N VAL A 67 -10.13 8.22 -17.17
CA VAL A 67 -8.78 8.77 -17.38
C VAL A 67 -7.71 7.67 -17.47
N TRP A 68 -7.86 6.61 -16.67
CA TRP A 68 -6.94 5.48 -16.58
C TRP A 68 -7.68 4.14 -16.69
N PRO A 69 -8.38 3.88 -17.82
CA PRO A 69 -9.14 2.65 -18.02
C PRO A 69 -8.28 1.38 -17.91
N GLU A 70 -7.00 1.46 -18.26
CA GLU A 70 -6.05 0.35 -18.22
C GLU A 70 -5.78 -0.16 -16.80
N PHE A 71 -5.87 0.70 -15.79
CA PHE A 71 -5.72 0.29 -14.37
C PHE A 71 -7.01 -0.32 -13.79
N CYS A 72 -8.12 -0.28 -14.53
CA CYS A 72 -9.42 -0.70 -14.07
C CYS A 72 -9.78 -2.10 -14.61
N PRO A 73 -10.32 -3.00 -13.79
CA PRO A 73 -10.86 -4.25 -14.30
C PRO A 73 -12.09 -3.99 -15.20
N ALA A 74 -12.44 -5.00 -16.00
CA ALA A 74 -13.64 -4.98 -16.84
C ALA A 74 -14.90 -4.61 -16.02
N GLU A 75 -15.87 -3.99 -16.67
CA GLU A 75 -17.14 -3.64 -16.03
C GLU A 75 -17.87 -4.89 -15.52
N GLY A 76 -18.48 -4.78 -14.34
CA GLY A 76 -19.21 -5.88 -13.70
C GLY A 76 -18.36 -6.82 -12.84
N VAL A 77 -17.03 -6.71 -12.88
CA VAL A 77 -16.15 -7.38 -11.90
C VAL A 77 -16.44 -6.81 -10.51
N LYS A 78 -16.72 -7.69 -9.55
CA LYS A 78 -17.02 -7.30 -8.16
C LYS A 78 -15.79 -7.36 -7.26
N ASP A 79 -14.90 -8.31 -7.54
CA ASP A 79 -13.72 -8.58 -6.75
C ASP A 79 -12.47 -8.42 -7.63
N PHE A 80 -11.54 -7.59 -7.17
CA PHE A 80 -10.31 -7.23 -7.87
C PHE A 80 -9.14 -7.55 -6.92
N GLY A 81 -8.72 -8.81 -6.90
CA GLY A 81 -7.73 -9.33 -5.95
C GLY A 81 -8.33 -9.99 -4.70
N THR A 82 -7.56 -9.99 -3.63
CA THR A 82 -7.92 -10.53 -2.31
C THR A 82 -7.95 -9.42 -1.26
N LYS A 83 -8.31 -9.77 -0.01
CA LYS A 83 -8.31 -8.82 1.10
C LYS A 83 -6.95 -8.14 1.36
N PHE A 84 -5.84 -8.79 1.01
CA PHE A 84 -4.49 -8.34 1.36
C PHE A 84 -3.60 -8.04 0.16
N GLU A 85 -4.04 -8.35 -1.05
CA GLU A 85 -3.23 -8.16 -2.24
C GLU A 85 -4.10 -8.07 -3.48
N PHE A 86 -3.68 -7.26 -4.45
CA PHE A 86 -4.28 -7.24 -5.78
C PHE A 86 -3.26 -6.87 -6.84
N ASP A 87 -3.63 -7.13 -8.09
CA ASP A 87 -2.87 -6.74 -9.26
C ASP A 87 -3.59 -5.67 -10.07
N TRP A 88 -2.83 -4.69 -10.54
CA TRP A 88 -3.38 -3.71 -11.48
C TRP A 88 -3.81 -4.39 -12.78
N ALA A 89 -4.91 -3.94 -13.38
CA ALA A 89 -5.47 -4.58 -14.57
C ALA A 89 -4.56 -4.45 -15.82
N ASN A 90 -3.67 -3.45 -15.83
CA ASN A 90 -2.66 -3.23 -16.87
C ASN A 90 -1.36 -4.00 -16.64
N ARG A 91 -1.25 -4.76 -15.55
CA ARG A 91 -0.05 -5.53 -15.26
C ARG A 91 0.16 -6.57 -16.35
N GLU A 92 1.30 -6.52 -17.01
CA GLU A 92 1.69 -7.59 -17.91
C GLU A 92 2.07 -8.81 -17.06
N LEU A 93 1.66 -10.01 -17.49
CA LEU A 93 2.02 -11.28 -16.85
C LEU A 93 3.51 -11.61 -17.08
N THR A 94 4.41 -10.65 -16.85
CA THR A 94 5.85 -10.87 -16.89
C THR A 94 6.31 -11.39 -15.54
N SER A 95 6.68 -12.69 -15.50
CA SER A 95 7.60 -13.45 -14.60
C SER A 95 7.66 -13.17 -13.08
N ALA A 96 6.96 -12.19 -12.56
CA ALA A 96 6.96 -11.77 -11.17
C ALA A 96 5.75 -12.36 -10.45
N SER A 97 5.99 -13.28 -9.52
CA SER A 97 4.93 -13.90 -8.72
C SER A 97 4.33 -12.98 -7.64
N GLU A 98 5.02 -11.89 -7.30
CA GLU A 98 4.58 -10.95 -6.26
C GLU A 98 3.47 -10.03 -6.77
N PRO A 99 2.45 -9.69 -5.95
CA PRO A 99 1.35 -8.80 -6.34
C PRO A 99 1.79 -7.34 -6.56
N SER A 100 1.01 -6.58 -7.31
CA SER A 100 1.24 -5.15 -7.57
C SER A 100 1.09 -4.31 -6.31
N VAL A 101 0.09 -4.63 -5.50
CA VAL A 101 -0.15 -3.96 -4.23
C VAL A 101 -0.42 -5.00 -3.17
N GLU A 102 0.26 -4.88 -2.04
CA GLU A 102 0.15 -5.79 -0.91
C GLU A 102 -0.02 -5.04 0.40
N ALA A 103 -0.79 -5.59 1.33
CA ALA A 103 -1.03 -5.06 2.66
C ALA A 103 -0.62 -6.07 3.73
N PHE A 104 0.22 -5.65 4.68
CA PHE A 104 0.64 -6.51 5.78
C PHE A 104 0.84 -5.74 7.09
N GLY A 105 0.89 -6.50 8.19
CA GLY A 105 1.17 -5.99 9.52
C GLY A 105 2.65 -5.71 9.72
N MET A 106 3.01 -4.71 10.54
CA MET A 106 4.43 -4.46 10.90
C MET A 106 5.12 -5.66 11.56
N THR A 107 4.36 -6.59 12.13
CA THR A 107 4.87 -7.82 12.76
C THR A 107 4.91 -9.01 11.80
N SER A 108 4.40 -8.86 10.58
CA SER A 108 4.40 -9.94 9.59
C SER A 108 5.80 -10.09 9.03
N THR A 109 6.39 -11.27 9.18
CA THR A 109 7.69 -11.59 8.58
C THR A 109 7.52 -11.77 7.08
N LYS A 110 7.96 -10.77 6.30
CA LYS A 110 8.04 -10.83 4.83
C LYS A 110 9.52 -10.86 4.45
N THR A 111 9.99 -12.00 3.92
CA THR A 111 11.37 -12.17 3.44
C THR A 111 11.37 -12.30 1.92
N GLY A 112 12.24 -11.55 1.24
CA GLY A 112 12.48 -11.68 -0.21
C GLY A 112 11.50 -10.92 -1.11
N SER A 113 10.69 -10.01 -0.57
CA SER A 113 9.78 -9.17 -1.37
C SER A 113 10.42 -7.81 -1.64
N HIS A 114 10.57 -7.47 -2.93
CA HIS A 114 11.17 -6.20 -3.35
C HIS A 114 10.09 -5.18 -3.70
N TYR A 115 9.84 -4.22 -2.81
CA TYR A 115 8.84 -3.17 -3.04
C TYR A 115 9.48 -1.88 -3.55
N ASP A 116 8.95 -1.34 -4.65
CA ASP A 116 9.33 -0.02 -5.16
C ASP A 116 8.93 1.09 -4.18
N LEU A 117 7.74 0.95 -3.56
CA LEU A 117 7.18 1.89 -2.60
C LEU A 117 6.64 1.15 -1.37
N MET A 118 7.02 1.62 -0.18
CA MET A 118 6.41 1.20 1.08
C MET A 118 5.73 2.39 1.74
N VAL A 119 4.44 2.25 2.03
CA VAL A 119 3.64 3.26 2.73
C VAL A 119 3.31 2.75 4.12
N PHE A 120 3.89 3.38 5.13
CA PHE A 120 3.68 3.03 6.53
C PHE A 120 2.57 3.87 7.16
N SER A 121 1.60 3.19 7.78
CA SER A 121 0.47 3.77 8.49
C SER A 121 0.57 3.51 9.98
N ASP A 122 0.34 4.57 10.77
CA ASP A 122 0.16 4.48 12.22
C ASP A 122 1.22 3.59 12.90
N ALA A 123 2.50 3.96 12.72
CA ALA A 123 3.64 3.33 13.38
C ALA A 123 3.58 3.48 14.92
N THR A 124 2.77 4.41 15.42
CA THR A 124 2.50 4.60 16.84
C THR A 124 1.03 4.41 17.14
N THR A 125 0.74 3.62 18.17
CA THR A 125 -0.60 3.33 18.69
C THR A 125 -0.74 3.87 20.12
N ASP A 126 -1.94 3.84 20.68
CA ASP A 126 -2.17 4.28 22.07
C ASP A 126 -1.38 3.46 23.12
N GLU A 127 -0.97 2.23 22.80
CA GLU A 127 -0.09 1.42 23.65
C GLU A 127 1.31 2.00 23.74
N HIS A 128 1.83 2.52 22.62
CA HIS A 128 3.12 3.22 22.57
C HIS A 128 3.10 4.46 23.44
N ARG A 129 1.96 5.14 23.58
CA ARG A 129 1.86 6.30 24.47
C ARG A 129 2.15 5.95 25.93
N LYS A 130 1.82 4.72 26.37
CA LYS A 130 1.91 4.29 27.76
C LYS A 130 3.30 3.76 28.17
N SER A 131 4.12 3.29 27.21
CA SER A 131 5.42 2.68 27.53
C SER A 131 6.52 3.13 26.56
N ARG A 132 7.67 3.53 27.13
CA ARG A 132 8.88 3.88 26.36
C ARG A 132 9.51 2.65 25.68
N LEU A 133 9.42 1.48 26.32
CA LEU A 133 9.95 0.23 25.75
C LEU A 133 9.18 -0.18 24.50
N VAL A 134 7.85 -0.08 24.53
CA VAL A 134 6.99 -0.40 23.38
C VAL A 134 7.22 0.59 22.24
N ARG A 135 7.48 1.87 22.55
CA ARG A 135 7.92 2.87 21.55
C ARG A 135 9.22 2.50 20.86
N GLN A 136 10.22 2.08 21.62
CA GLN A 136 11.52 1.73 21.04
C GLN A 136 11.41 0.50 20.15
N ASP A 137 10.71 -0.56 20.60
CA ASP A 137 10.46 -1.77 19.80
C ASP A 137 9.77 -1.47 18.46
N ALA A 138 8.84 -0.51 18.41
CA ALA A 138 8.21 -0.10 17.16
C ALA A 138 9.15 0.67 16.22
N VAL A 139 10.05 1.49 16.77
CA VAL A 139 11.10 2.17 16.00
C VAL A 139 12.09 1.14 15.44
N ASP A 140 12.57 0.23 16.28
CA ASP A 140 13.53 -0.81 15.89
C ASP A 140 12.95 -1.70 14.78
N ARG A 141 11.66 -2.06 14.86
CA ARG A 141 10.96 -2.82 13.80
C ARG A 141 10.83 -2.02 12.50
N PHE A 142 10.54 -0.72 12.61
CA PHE A 142 10.44 0.15 11.46
C PHE A 142 11.80 0.31 10.76
N GLU A 143 12.88 0.48 11.53
CA GLU A 143 14.25 0.53 11.03
C GLU A 143 14.67 -0.79 10.38
N ALA A 144 14.31 -1.94 10.98
CA ALA A 144 14.56 -3.25 10.39
C ALA A 144 13.86 -3.42 9.04
N LEU A 145 12.60 -2.98 8.91
CA LEU A 145 11.85 -3.05 7.64
C LEU A 145 12.43 -2.14 6.56
N ILE A 146 12.94 -0.95 6.92
CA ILE A 146 13.65 -0.09 5.97
C ILE A 146 14.97 -0.73 5.54
N THR A 147 15.74 -1.27 6.49
CA THR A 147 17.05 -1.88 6.21
C THR A 147 16.91 -3.08 5.27
N MET A 148 15.87 -3.91 5.45
CA MET A 148 15.56 -5.04 4.57
C MET A 148 15.22 -4.64 3.13
N ARG A 149 14.83 -3.38 2.87
CA ARG A 149 14.58 -2.87 1.52
C ARG A 149 15.87 -2.54 0.77
N ASP A 150 16.89 -2.07 1.50
CA ASP A 150 18.13 -1.53 0.93
C ASP A 150 19.23 -2.61 0.75
N THR A 151 18.94 -3.86 1.13
CA THR A 151 19.76 -5.06 0.92
C THR A 151 19.19 -5.94 -0.18
#